data_AF-A0A0T5VHB7-F1
#
_entry.id   AF-A0A0T5VHB7-F1
#
_cell.length_a   1.000
_cell.length_b   1.000
_cell.length_c   1.000
_cell.angle_alpha   90.00
_cell.angle_beta   90.00
_cell.angle_gamma   90.00
#
_symmetry.space_group_name_H-M   'P 1'
#
loop_
_entity.id
_entity.type
_entity.pdbx_description
1 polymer ?
#
loop_
_entity_poly.entity_id
_entity_poly.type
_entity_poly.pdbx_seq_one_letter_code
_entity_poly.pdbx_strand_id
1 'polypeptide(L)' 'MGGRPTIRGLRFPVSDVLELLASGMSEEQILEEHPILEKEDIRAVLLYSAQKINEDLMYE' A
#
# COMPACT_ATOMS: atom_id res chain seq x y z
N MET A 1 14.60 0.97 -8.26
CA MET A 1 13.56 1.30 -7.25
C MET A 1 14.22 2.09 -6.15
N GLY A 2 14.13 3.43 -6.18
CA GLY A 2 14.90 4.34 -5.33
C GLY A 2 14.44 4.40 -3.87
N GLY A 3 14.51 3.30 -3.14
CA GLY A 3 14.21 3.25 -1.71
C GLY A 3 12.72 3.36 -1.33
N ARG A 4 11.81 3.29 -2.32
CA ARG A 4 10.36 3.31 -2.04
C ARG A 4 9.96 2.05 -1.26
N PRO A 5 9.11 2.18 -0.24
CA PRO A 5 8.57 1.02 0.48
C PRO A 5 7.79 0.13 -0.48
N THR A 6 7.97 -1.18 -0.33
CA THR A 6 7.35 -2.21 -1.17
C THR A 6 6.72 -3.29 -0.29
N ILE A 7 5.70 -3.95 -0.82
CA ILE A 7 5.01 -5.05 -0.16
C ILE A 7 5.98 -6.23 0.05
N ARG A 8 5.80 -6.97 1.15
CA ARG A 8 6.72 -8.02 1.63
C ARG A 8 7.17 -8.96 0.50
N GLY A 9 8.45 -8.92 0.15
CA GLY A 9 9.02 -9.84 -0.84
C GLY A 9 8.54 -9.61 -2.28
N LEU A 10 7.72 -8.59 -2.50
CA LEU A 10 7.23 -8.17 -3.81
C LEU A 10 7.96 -6.89 -4.22
N ARG A 11 8.15 -6.71 -5.52
CA ARG A 11 8.54 -5.40 -6.07
C ARG A 11 7.30 -4.55 -6.38
N PHE A 12 6.28 -4.65 -5.53
CA PHE A 12 5.03 -3.91 -5.64
C PHE A 12 5.08 -2.72 -4.67
N PRO A 13 5.13 -1.46 -5.15
CA PRO A 13 5.22 -0.29 -4.29
C PRO A 13 3.96 -0.07 -3.44
N VAL A 14 4.15 0.44 -2.21
CA VAL A 14 3.03 0.89 -1.36
C VAL A 14 2.20 1.98 -2.06
N SER A 15 2.87 2.89 -2.77
CA SER A 15 2.21 3.97 -3.53
C SER A 15 1.19 3.44 -4.54
N ASP A 16 1.52 2.35 -5.21
CA ASP A 16 0.70 1.85 -6.31
C ASP A 16 -0.63 1.30 -5.78
N VAL A 17 -0.62 0.60 -4.62
CA VAL A 17 -1.87 0.17 -3.96
C VAL A 17 -2.71 1.37 -3.53
N LEU A 18 -2.09 2.43 -3.00
CA LEU A 18 -2.80 3.64 -2.61
C LEU A 18 -3.41 4.36 -3.82
N GLU A 19 -2.71 4.40 -4.95
CA GLU A 19 -3.21 4.98 -6.20
C GLU A 19 -4.41 4.18 -6.75
N LEU A 20 -4.36 2.84 -6.71
CA LEU A 20 -5.48 1.98 -7.10
C LEU A 20 -6.71 2.23 -6.22
N LEU A 21 -6.53 2.27 -4.90
CA LEU A 21 -7.62 2.59 -3.96
C LEU A 21 -8.17 4.00 -4.19
N ALA A 22 -7.29 4.99 -4.42
CA ALA A 22 -7.69 6.37 -4.70
C ALA A 22 -8.45 6.53 -6.01
N SER A 23 -8.21 5.65 -6.99
CA SER A 23 -8.97 5.58 -8.24
C SER A 23 -10.40 5.05 -8.07
N GLY A 24 -10.73 4.54 -6.88
CA GLY A 24 -12.05 3.99 -6.55
C GLY A 24 -12.19 2.48 -6.73
N MET A 25 -11.09 1.76 -6.97
CA MET A 25 -11.10 0.29 -6.98
C MET A 25 -11.33 -0.27 -5.58
N SER A 26 -12.13 -1.33 -5.48
CA SER A 26 -12.29 -2.08 -4.23
C SER A 26 -11.09 -3.01 -3.97
N GLU A 27 -10.91 -3.44 -2.73
CA GLU A 27 -9.88 -4.41 -2.37
C GLU A 27 -10.00 -5.69 -3.20
N GLU A 28 -11.23 -6.17 -3.43
CA GLU A 28 -11.51 -7.36 -4.22
C GLU A 28 -11.06 -7.20 -5.67
N GLN A 29 -11.33 -6.05 -6.29
CA GLN A 29 -10.89 -5.78 -7.66
C GLN A 29 -9.37 -5.72 -7.77
N ILE A 30 -8.71 -5.12 -6.77
CA ILE A 30 -7.24 -5.07 -6.72
C ILE A 30 -6.66 -6.49 -6.61
N LEU A 31 -7.26 -7.36 -5.80
CA LEU A 31 -6.82 -8.75 -5.65
C LEU A 31 -7.08 -9.59 -6.91
N GLU A 32 -8.17 -9.32 -7.63
CA GLU A 32 -8.48 -9.95 -8.91
C GLU A 32 -7.46 -9.56 -10.01
N GLU A 33 -7.12 -8.27 -10.10
CA GLU A 33 -6.14 -7.76 -11.09
C GLU A 33 -4.69 -8.08 -10.71
N HIS A 34 -4.41 -8.19 -9.41
CA HIS A 34 -3.09 -8.52 -8.89
C HIS A 34 -3.15 -9.73 -7.94
N PRO A 35 -3.26 -10.97 -8.48
CA PRO A 35 -3.34 -12.20 -7.68
C PRO A 35 -2.09 -12.53 -6.85
N ILE A 36 -1.02 -11.75 -7.01
CA ILE A 36 0.19 -11.83 -6.19
C ILE A 36 0.03 -11.14 -4.83
N LEU A 37 -1.02 -10.33 -4.68
CA LEU A 37 -1.34 -9.64 -3.44
C LEU A 37 -2.30 -10.49 -2.60
N GLU A 38 -2.15 -10.37 -1.28
CA GLU A 38 -3.08 -10.90 -0.31
C GLU A 38 -3.87 -9.75 0.33
N LYS A 39 -5.03 -10.06 0.93
CA LYS A 39 -5.83 -9.05 1.63
C LYS A 39 -5.04 -8.37 2.77
N GLU A 40 -4.18 -9.15 3.40
CA GLU A 40 -3.25 -8.72 4.44
C GLU A 40 -2.25 -7.68 3.92
N ASP A 41 -1.85 -7.75 2.65
CA ASP A 41 -0.93 -6.78 2.05
C ASP A 41 -1.59 -5.41 1.91
N ILE A 42 -2.86 -5.36 1.49
CA ILE A 42 -3.63 -4.10 1.39
C ILE A 42 -3.76 -3.46 2.78
N ARG A 43 -4.09 -4.26 3.81
CA ARG A 43 -4.15 -3.77 5.20
C ARG A 43 -2.79 -3.27 5.69
N ALA A 44 -1.71 -3.98 5.37
CA ALA A 44 -0.36 -3.58 5.74
C ALA A 44 0.04 -2.26 5.07
N VAL A 45 -0.33 -2.06 3.80
CA VAL A 45 -0.14 -0.78 3.08
C VAL A 45 -0.85 0.36 3.79
N LEU A 46 -2.13 0.20 4.13
CA LEU A 46 -2.91 1.23 4.82
C LEU A 46 -2.33 1.56 6.19
N LEU A 47 -1.97 0.54 6.97
CA LEU A 47 -1.37 0.73 8.30
C LEU A 47 0.00 1.44 8.21
N TYR A 48 0.87 0.98 7.30
CA TYR A 48 2.17 1.61 7.07
C TYR A 48 2.01 3.09 6.70
N SER A 49 1.05 3.39 5.81
CA SER A 49 0.81 4.76 5.35
C SER A 49 0.31 5.66 6.48
N ALA A 50 -0.62 5.17 7.30
CA ALA A 50 -1.11 5.89 8.48
C ALA A 50 0.01 6.12 9.51
N GLN A 51 0.86 5.11 9.76
CA GLN A 51 2.01 5.24 10.65
C GLN A 51 3.01 6.27 10.14
N LYS A 52 3.31 6.28 8.84
CA LYS A 52 4.25 7.24 8.26
C LYS A 52 3.75 8.68 8.33
N ILE A 53 2.48 8.90 8.05
CA ILE A 53 1.86 10.23 8.22
C ILE A 53 1.95 10.67 9.69
N ASN A 54 1.66 9.78 10.63
CA ASN A 54 1.73 10.10 12.06
C ASN A 54 3.17 10.34 12.54
N GLU A 55 4.15 9.58 12.05
CA GLU A 55 5.57 9.81 12.33
C GLU A 55 6.00 11.20 11.85
N ASP A 56 5.63 11.58 10.63
CA ASP A 56 5.97 12.89 10.08
C ASP A 56 5.32 14.03 10.88
N LEU A 57 4.06 13.86 11.30
CA LEU A 57 3.32 14.82 12.14
C LEU A 57 3.84 14.95 13.57
N MET A 58 4.57 13.95 14.10
CA MET A 58 5.14 14.02 15.46
C MET A 58 6.36 14.93 15.56
N TYR A 59 6.89 15.43 14.44
CA TYR A 59 8.03 16.34 14.39
C TYR A 59 7.64 17.79 14.06
N GLU A 60 6.35 18.12 13.98
CA GLU A 60 5.82 19.50 13.93
C GLU A 60 5.35 20.00 15.31
#